data_AF-A0A2K9NQN5-F1
#
_entry.id   AF-A0A2K9NQN5-F1
#
_cell.length_a   1.000
_cell.length_b   1.000
_cell.length_c   1.000
_cell.angle_alpha   90.00
_cell.angle_beta   90.00
_cell.angle_gamma   90.00
#
_symmetry.space_group_name_H-M   'P 1'
#
loop_
_entity.id
_entity.type
_entity.pdbx_description
1 polymer ?
#
loop_
_entity_poly.entity_id
_entity_poly.type
_entity_poly.pdbx_seq_one_letter_code
_entity_poly.pdbx_strand_id
1 'polypeptide(L)'
;MVTSLFIYIGSLISLLFLPEKSWTFLWERARALRQLALVQKKTPSGERLLKFLPELEAKMGMGMKTVEMEIPRYKFYTTLLHQLLEAHRKLGVNLKFILPELRSNVIKDLQFEKKMKGLILGGNLQFAAITITTWGFIWLSSSLADLPLYPGDLFFIFCLQAVAIIVFNFAVKKAQALMFNKFSHVMEGLYLFISMAEVGLSAGRVLADSKVLDGDLMRYREFSFCAERVKEHVQRWRENGVSPRPGVTEVVREVWHLQELCFEKFLKVADLIKFSVLAVFFLPAYFFYLYSIFQYFVLQ
;
A
#
# COMPACT_ATOMS: atom_id res chain seq x y z
N MET A 1 -16.77 19.35 -35.37
CA MET A 1 -17.23 18.81 -34.06
C MET A 1 -18.16 17.60 -34.22
N VAL A 2 -19.05 17.57 -35.22
CA VAL A 2 -19.88 16.38 -35.52
C VAL A 2 -19.04 15.21 -36.05
N THR A 3 -18.05 15.48 -36.91
CA THR A 3 -17.17 14.46 -37.51
C THR A 3 -16.28 13.71 -36.52
N SER A 4 -15.81 14.34 -35.45
CA SER A 4 -15.01 13.68 -34.41
C SER A 4 -15.84 12.74 -33.53
N LEU A 5 -17.12 13.06 -33.31
CA LEU A 5 -18.06 12.17 -32.64
C LEU A 5 -18.33 10.91 -33.48
N PHE A 6 -18.46 11.07 -34.80
CA PHE A 6 -18.66 9.94 -35.73
C PHE A 6 -17.45 9.02 -35.83
N ILE A 7 -16.21 9.52 -35.73
CA ILE A 7 -15.01 8.66 -35.72
C ILE A 7 -14.90 7.89 -34.40
N TYR A 8 -15.20 8.53 -33.27
CA TYR A 8 -15.20 7.86 -31.97
C TYR A 8 -16.30 6.79 -31.89
N ILE A 9 -17.53 7.13 -32.31
CA ILE A 9 -18.65 6.20 -32.43
C ILE A 9 -18.32 5.10 -33.44
N GLY A 10 -17.70 5.43 -34.58
CA GLY A 10 -17.28 4.47 -35.59
C GLY A 10 -16.22 3.48 -35.09
N SER A 11 -15.25 3.92 -34.28
CA SER A 11 -14.27 3.05 -33.65
C SER A 11 -14.89 2.13 -32.58
N LEU A 12 -15.83 2.64 -31.79
CA LEU A 12 -16.62 1.86 -30.83
C LEU A 12 -17.54 0.85 -31.54
N ILE A 13 -18.12 1.23 -32.67
CA ILE A 13 -18.94 0.35 -33.52
C ILE A 13 -18.06 -0.69 -34.24
N SER A 14 -16.86 -0.35 -34.66
CA SER A 14 -15.94 -1.32 -35.27
C SER A 14 -15.52 -2.43 -34.28
N LEU A 15 -15.47 -2.11 -32.98
CA LEU A 15 -15.29 -3.10 -31.90
C LEU A 15 -16.53 -3.99 -31.70
N LEU A 16 -17.72 -3.53 -32.07
CA LEU A 16 -18.96 -4.31 -32.08
C LEU A 16 -19.07 -5.24 -33.31
N PHE A 17 -18.40 -4.91 -34.42
CA PHE A 17 -18.36 -5.73 -35.65
C PHE A 17 -17.19 -6.72 -35.71
N LEU A 18 -16.40 -6.85 -34.65
CA LEU A 18 -15.46 -7.97 -34.52
C LEU A 18 -16.25 -9.30 -34.60
N PRO A 19 -15.86 -10.25 -35.47
CA PRO A 19 -16.53 -11.54 -35.59
C PRO A 19 -16.67 -12.20 -34.22
N GLU A 20 -17.80 -12.83 -33.91
CA GLU A 20 -18.04 -13.48 -32.61
C GLU A 20 -16.89 -14.42 -32.20
N LYS A 21 -16.27 -15.08 -33.19
CA LYS A 21 -15.09 -15.95 -33.00
C LYS A 21 -13.85 -15.21 -32.46
N SER A 22 -13.66 -13.95 -32.83
CA SER A 22 -12.56 -13.13 -32.32
C SER A 22 -12.79 -12.72 -30.87
N TRP A 23 -14.05 -12.48 -30.49
CA TRP A 23 -14.43 -12.18 -29.10
C TRP A 23 -14.25 -13.39 -28.19
N THR A 24 -14.71 -14.57 -28.61
CA THR A 24 -14.51 -15.80 -27.84
C THR A 24 -13.04 -16.15 -27.71
N PHE A 25 -12.25 -16.00 -28.78
CA PHE A 25 -10.80 -16.21 -28.75
C PHE A 25 -10.08 -15.27 -27.78
N LEU A 26 -10.37 -13.96 -27.84
CA LEU A 26 -9.79 -12.98 -26.91
C LEU A 26 -10.22 -13.26 -25.46
N TRP A 27 -11.48 -13.64 -25.26
CA TRP A 27 -12.02 -13.96 -23.94
C TRP A 27 -11.39 -15.23 -23.35
N GLU A 28 -11.23 -16.28 -24.15
CA GLU A 28 -10.55 -17.51 -23.75
C GLU A 28 -9.07 -17.26 -23.44
N ARG A 29 -8.37 -16.47 -24.27
CA ARG A 29 -6.98 -16.09 -24.00
C ARG A 29 -6.84 -15.27 -22.73
N ALA A 30 -7.74 -14.30 -22.50
CA ALA A 30 -7.78 -13.51 -21.28
C ALA A 30 -8.07 -14.40 -20.05
N ARG A 31 -8.98 -15.37 -20.17
CA ARG A 31 -9.34 -16.31 -19.10
C ARG A 31 -8.20 -17.29 -18.81
N ALA A 32 -7.51 -17.80 -19.83
CA ALA A 32 -6.33 -18.66 -19.69
C ALA A 32 -5.15 -17.91 -19.06
N LEU A 33 -4.87 -16.67 -19.50
CA LEU A 33 -3.87 -15.80 -18.89
C LEU A 33 -4.22 -15.49 -17.43
N ARG A 34 -5.51 -15.26 -17.12
CA ARG A 34 -5.98 -15.06 -15.76
C ARG A 34 -5.81 -16.33 -14.91
N GLN A 35 -6.07 -17.52 -15.44
CA GLN A 35 -5.86 -18.78 -14.73
C GLN A 35 -4.37 -19.06 -14.50
N LEU A 36 -3.51 -18.86 -15.49
CA LEU A 36 -2.05 -18.98 -15.32
C LEU A 36 -1.53 -17.97 -14.29
N ALA A 37 -2.01 -16.73 -14.33
CA ALA A 37 -1.69 -15.71 -13.34
C ALA A 37 -2.23 -16.04 -11.94
N LEU A 38 -3.34 -16.78 -11.82
CA LEU A 38 -3.90 -17.25 -10.55
C LEU A 38 -3.11 -18.43 -9.98
N VAL A 39 -2.69 -19.38 -10.82
CA VAL A 39 -1.90 -20.55 -10.43
C VAL A 39 -0.49 -20.14 -9.99
N GLN A 40 0.10 -19.11 -10.60
CA GLN A 40 1.40 -18.57 -10.22
C GLN A 40 1.33 -17.49 -9.13
N LYS A 41 0.15 -17.11 -8.64
CA LYS A 41 0.04 -16.04 -7.65
C LYS A 41 0.53 -16.55 -6.30
N LYS A 42 1.84 -16.36 -6.06
CA LYS A 42 2.45 -16.53 -4.74
C LYS A 42 1.58 -15.80 -3.73
N THR A 43 1.03 -16.56 -2.78
CA THR A 43 0.12 -16.00 -1.77
C THR A 43 0.81 -14.83 -1.08
N PRO A 44 0.18 -13.64 -1.05
CA PRO A 44 0.72 -12.48 -0.36
C PRO A 44 1.17 -12.88 1.04
N SER A 45 2.33 -12.39 1.47
CA SER A 45 2.88 -12.76 2.78
C SER A 45 1.91 -12.52 3.94
N GLY A 46 1.14 -11.42 3.90
CA GLY A 46 0.14 -11.16 4.93
C GLY A 46 -1.03 -12.15 4.93
N GLU A 47 -1.45 -12.67 3.77
CA GLU A 47 -2.48 -13.71 3.70
C GLU A 47 -1.95 -15.05 4.25
N ARG A 48 -0.66 -15.34 4.05
CA ARG A 48 0.01 -16.48 4.70
C ARG A 48 0.07 -16.30 6.21
N LEU A 49 0.43 -15.10 6.69
CA LEU A 49 0.42 -14.81 8.13
C LEU A 49 -0.99 -14.95 8.73
N LEU A 50 -2.01 -14.50 8.01
CA LEU A 50 -3.40 -14.59 8.46
C LEU A 50 -3.87 -16.04 8.62
N LYS A 51 -3.42 -16.96 7.74
CA LYS A 51 -3.68 -18.40 7.88
C LYS A 51 -2.87 -19.03 9.02
N PHE A 52 -1.64 -18.55 9.21
CA PHE A 52 -0.74 -19.02 10.25
C PHE A 52 -1.23 -18.72 11.67
N LEU A 53 -1.86 -17.56 11.91
CA LEU A 53 -2.30 -17.15 13.25
C LEU A 53 -3.31 -18.14 13.90
N PRO A 54 -4.40 -18.56 13.24
CA PRO A 54 -5.29 -19.59 13.77
C PRO A 54 -4.62 -20.95 14.01
N GLU A 55 -3.71 -21.36 13.13
CA GLU A 55 -2.94 -22.61 13.31
C GLU A 55 -2.05 -22.54 14.55
N LEU A 56 -1.43 -21.40 14.78
CA LEU A 56 -0.65 -21.12 15.99
C LEU A 56 -1.54 -21.15 17.24
N GLU A 57 -2.70 -20.48 17.23
CA GLU A 57 -3.67 -20.50 18.33
C GLU A 57 -4.12 -21.94 18.66
N ALA A 58 -4.44 -22.75 17.65
CA ALA A 58 -4.85 -24.14 17.82
C ALA A 58 -3.73 -25.01 18.44
N LYS A 59 -2.50 -24.89 17.92
CA LYS A 59 -1.34 -25.63 18.46
C LYS A 59 -1.02 -25.24 19.91
N MET A 60 -1.12 -23.95 20.24
CA MET A 60 -0.97 -23.48 21.61
C MET A 60 -2.09 -24.00 22.51
N GLY A 61 -3.32 -24.07 22.01
CA GLY A 61 -4.46 -24.66 22.72
C GLY A 61 -4.27 -26.15 23.04
N MET A 62 -3.56 -26.89 22.19
CA MET A 62 -3.19 -28.29 22.40
C MET A 62 -1.95 -28.48 23.29
N GLY A 63 -1.33 -27.41 23.80
CA GLY A 63 -0.12 -27.49 24.62
C GLY A 63 1.14 -27.92 23.84
N MET A 64 1.12 -27.87 22.50
CA MET A 64 2.29 -28.21 21.69
C MET A 64 3.37 -27.13 21.86
N LYS A 65 4.61 -27.57 22.12
CA LYS A 65 5.76 -26.65 22.17
C LYS A 65 5.96 -26.01 20.79
N THR A 66 5.95 -24.68 20.72
CA THR A 66 5.99 -23.85 19.49
C THR A 66 7.34 -23.84 18.75
N VAL A 67 8.15 -24.89 18.88
CA VAL A 67 9.62 -24.80 18.80
C VAL A 67 10.16 -24.47 17.41
N GLU A 68 9.45 -24.78 16.32
CA GLU A 68 10.06 -24.69 14.97
C GLU A 68 9.11 -24.27 13.85
N MET A 69 8.14 -23.40 14.14
CA MET A 69 7.29 -22.88 13.06
C MET A 69 7.96 -21.73 12.32
N GLU A 70 8.16 -21.88 11.01
CA GLU A 70 8.62 -20.80 10.15
C GLU A 70 7.52 -19.73 10.06
N ILE A 71 7.72 -18.60 10.74
CA ILE A 71 6.76 -17.50 10.75
C ILE A 71 6.78 -16.80 9.38
N PRO A 72 5.64 -16.68 8.67
CA PRO A 72 5.58 -15.96 7.41
C PRO A 72 6.06 -14.51 7.57
N ARG A 73 6.98 -14.07 6.70
CA ARG A 73 7.55 -12.71 6.70
C ARG A 73 6.55 -11.66 6.24
N TYR A 74 6.04 -10.82 7.13
CA TYR A 74 5.09 -9.75 6.87
C TYR A 74 5.28 -8.57 7.84
N LYS A 75 5.87 -7.46 7.34
CA LYS A 75 6.08 -6.19 8.06
C LYS A 75 6.64 -6.41 9.48
N PHE A 76 6.25 -5.57 10.44
CA PHE A 76 6.63 -5.67 11.85
C PHE A 76 5.95 -6.85 12.58
N TYR A 77 4.85 -7.38 12.04
CA TYR A 77 4.13 -8.50 12.67
C TYR A 77 5.01 -9.74 12.85
N THR A 78 5.91 -10.02 11.91
CA THR A 78 6.84 -11.15 12.04
C THR A 78 7.78 -10.97 13.22
N THR A 79 8.40 -9.80 13.34
CA THR A 79 9.29 -9.48 14.46
C THR A 79 8.55 -9.53 15.78
N LEU A 80 7.36 -8.92 15.83
CA LEU A 80 6.49 -8.92 17.00
C LEU A 80 6.11 -10.34 17.42
N LEU A 81 5.68 -11.19 16.48
CA LEU A 81 5.33 -12.58 16.78
C LEU A 81 6.52 -13.40 17.29
N HIS A 82 7.71 -13.20 16.72
CA HIS A 82 8.92 -13.85 17.23
C HIS A 82 9.17 -13.45 18.69
N GLN A 83 9.14 -12.16 19.00
CA GLN A 83 9.36 -11.66 20.35
C GLN A 83 8.27 -12.13 21.32
N LEU A 84 7.00 -12.14 20.90
CA LEU A 84 5.88 -12.63 21.70
C LEU A 84 5.98 -14.13 21.99
N LEU A 85 6.36 -14.94 21.01
CA LEU A 85 6.57 -16.37 21.18
C LEU A 85 7.77 -16.67 22.09
N GLU A 86 8.84 -15.89 21.95
CA GLU A 86 10.00 -15.98 22.82
C GLU A 86 9.65 -15.59 24.27
N ALA A 87 8.91 -14.49 24.46
CA ALA A 87 8.43 -14.04 25.76
C ALA A 87 7.44 -15.05 26.38
N HIS A 88 6.56 -15.66 25.58
CA HIS A 88 5.69 -16.74 26.03
C HIS A 88 6.51 -17.94 26.55
N ARG A 89 7.56 -18.35 25.82
CA ARG A 89 8.41 -19.47 26.23
C ARG A 89 9.24 -19.18 27.48
N LYS A 90 9.80 -17.97 27.58
CA LYS A 90 10.73 -17.60 28.67
C LYS A 90 10.01 -17.17 29.94
N LEU A 91 8.86 -16.50 29.78
CA LEU A 91 8.20 -15.78 30.87
C LEU A 91 6.78 -16.30 31.13
N GLY A 92 6.14 -16.95 30.16
CA GLY A 92 4.75 -17.41 30.29
C GLY A 92 3.70 -16.36 29.90
N VAL A 93 4.05 -15.39 29.04
CA VAL A 93 3.10 -14.40 28.46
C VAL A 93 1.84 -15.08 27.91
N ASN A 94 0.65 -14.61 28.26
CA ASN A 94 -0.58 -15.20 27.74
C ASN A 94 -0.94 -14.67 26.33
N LEU A 95 -0.58 -15.43 25.29
CA LEU A 95 -0.84 -15.04 23.90
C LEU A 95 -2.33 -15.14 23.48
N LYS A 96 -3.19 -15.80 24.27
CA LYS A 96 -4.61 -16.00 23.91
C LYS A 96 -5.37 -14.69 23.71
N PHE A 97 -4.94 -13.62 24.37
CA PHE A 97 -5.59 -12.32 24.23
C PHE A 97 -5.05 -11.47 23.08
N ILE A 98 -3.76 -11.62 22.76
CA ILE A 98 -3.07 -10.76 21.79
C ILE A 98 -3.22 -11.30 20.37
N LEU A 99 -3.22 -12.63 20.18
CA LEU A 99 -3.32 -13.24 18.84
C LEU A 99 -4.62 -12.89 18.10
N PRO A 100 -5.82 -12.90 18.74
CA PRO A 100 -7.05 -12.49 18.07
C PRO A 100 -7.03 -11.02 17.64
N GLU A 101 -6.44 -10.15 18.46
CA GLU A 101 -6.29 -8.74 18.16
C GLU A 101 -5.32 -8.52 16.99
N LEU A 102 -4.15 -9.17 17.02
CA LEU A 102 -3.20 -9.17 15.91
C LEU A 102 -3.84 -9.67 14.63
N ARG A 103 -4.66 -10.73 14.69
CA ARG A 103 -5.39 -11.26 13.53
C ARG A 103 -6.31 -10.20 12.92
N SER A 104 -7.12 -9.54 13.76
CA SER A 104 -7.99 -8.45 13.32
C SER A 104 -7.21 -7.32 12.65
N ASN A 105 -6.06 -6.96 13.24
CA ASN A 105 -5.23 -5.88 12.72
C ASN A 105 -4.49 -6.25 11.42
N VAL A 106 -4.03 -7.50 11.27
CA VAL A 106 -3.49 -8.01 10.01
C VAL A 106 -4.54 -7.96 8.90
N ILE A 107 -5.82 -8.25 9.21
CA ILE A 107 -6.91 -8.12 8.23
C ILE A 107 -7.07 -6.66 7.79
N LYS A 108 -7.12 -5.72 8.74
CA LYS A 108 -7.22 -4.28 8.43
C LYS A 108 -6.03 -3.81 7.58
N ASP A 109 -4.81 -4.20 7.94
CA ASP A 109 -3.60 -3.83 7.22
C ASP A 109 -3.55 -4.46 5.81
N LEU A 110 -4.05 -5.69 5.63
CA LEU A 110 -4.23 -6.30 4.30
C LEU A 110 -5.25 -5.56 3.44
N GLN A 111 -6.36 -5.11 4.02
CA GLN A 111 -7.35 -4.29 3.32
C GLN A 111 -6.75 -2.96 2.89
N PHE A 112 -5.97 -2.34 3.77
CA PHE A 112 -5.21 -1.13 3.48
C PHE A 112 -4.23 -1.36 2.31
N GLU A 113 -3.45 -2.45 2.32
CA GLU A 113 -2.55 -2.77 1.20
C GLU A 113 -3.29 -2.99 -0.11
N LYS A 114 -4.46 -3.64 -0.06
CA LYS A 114 -5.29 -3.86 -1.26
C LYS A 114 -5.77 -2.52 -1.83
N LYS A 115 -6.23 -1.59 -0.99
CA LYS A 115 -6.63 -0.23 -1.41
C LYS A 115 -5.43 0.54 -1.99
N MET A 116 -4.26 0.46 -1.35
CA MET A 116 -3.01 1.07 -1.81
C MET A 116 -2.61 0.58 -3.21
N LYS A 117 -2.61 -0.75 -3.41
CA LYS A 117 -2.32 -1.36 -4.71
C LYS A 117 -3.35 -0.96 -5.75
N GLY A 118 -4.62 -0.87 -5.36
CA GLY A 118 -5.70 -0.37 -6.22
C GLY A 118 -5.46 1.05 -6.71
N LEU A 119 -5.00 1.95 -5.84
CA LEU A 119 -4.67 3.33 -6.20
C LEU A 119 -3.51 3.41 -7.19
N ILE A 120 -2.41 2.69 -6.91
CA ILE A 120 -1.23 2.67 -7.80
C ILE A 120 -1.60 2.08 -9.17
N LEU A 121 -2.35 0.98 -9.17
CA LEU A 121 -2.82 0.36 -10.41
C LEU A 121 -3.77 1.29 -11.17
N GLY A 122 -4.69 1.96 -10.48
CA GLY A 122 -5.61 2.93 -11.08
C GLY A 122 -4.87 4.09 -11.73
N GLY A 123 -3.86 4.65 -11.05
CA GLY A 123 -3.00 5.70 -11.63
C GLY A 123 -2.23 5.23 -12.87
N ASN A 124 -1.60 4.04 -12.80
CA ASN A 124 -0.89 3.47 -13.94
C ASN A 124 -1.81 3.18 -15.13
N LEU A 125 -3.03 2.68 -14.89
CA LEU A 125 -4.03 2.46 -15.94
C LEU A 125 -4.50 3.77 -16.55
N GLN A 126 -4.69 4.82 -15.75
CA GLN A 126 -5.03 6.16 -16.25
C GLN A 126 -3.92 6.70 -17.17
N PHE A 127 -2.66 6.57 -16.77
CA PHE A 127 -1.52 6.98 -17.60
C PHE A 127 -1.40 6.14 -18.87
N ALA A 128 -1.65 4.83 -18.80
CA ALA A 128 -1.66 3.97 -19.98
C ALA A 128 -2.78 4.39 -20.96
N ALA A 129 -3.98 4.70 -20.45
CA ALA A 129 -5.08 5.18 -21.29
C ALA A 129 -4.73 6.50 -21.97
N ILE A 130 -4.19 7.48 -21.23
CA ILE A 130 -3.75 8.76 -21.80
C ILE A 130 -2.66 8.53 -22.84
N THR A 131 -1.68 7.68 -22.54
CA THR A 131 -0.62 7.30 -23.49
C THR A 131 -1.22 6.78 -24.79
N ILE A 132 -2.09 5.75 -24.71
CA ILE A 132 -2.75 5.17 -25.89
C ILE A 132 -3.51 6.23 -26.68
N THR A 133 -4.25 7.12 -26.01
CA THR A 133 -4.97 8.21 -26.67
C THR A 133 -4.02 9.20 -27.35
N THR A 134 -2.92 9.59 -26.70
CA THR A 134 -1.92 10.49 -27.30
C THR A 134 -1.28 9.87 -28.53
N TRP A 135 -0.86 8.59 -28.47
CA TRP A 135 -0.27 7.90 -29.62
C TRP A 135 -1.29 7.66 -30.74
N GLY A 136 -2.53 7.33 -30.40
CA GLY A 136 -3.61 7.22 -31.38
C GLY A 136 -3.90 8.55 -32.07
N PHE A 137 -3.87 9.66 -31.33
CA PHE A 137 -3.99 11.01 -31.90
C PHE A 137 -2.84 11.30 -32.86
N ILE A 138 -1.58 11.11 -32.43
CA ILE A 138 -0.38 11.34 -33.25
C ILE A 138 -0.44 10.56 -34.58
N TRP A 139 -0.81 9.28 -34.50
CA TRP A 139 -0.93 8.42 -35.67
C TRP A 139 -2.03 8.89 -36.62
N LEU A 140 -3.21 9.21 -36.08
CA LEU A 140 -4.35 9.66 -36.88
C LEU A 140 -4.08 11.01 -37.57
N SER A 141 -3.54 11.99 -36.84
CA SER A 141 -3.23 13.30 -37.44
C SER A 141 -2.12 13.21 -38.47
N SER A 142 -1.10 12.37 -38.27
CA SER A 142 -0.08 12.14 -39.29
C SER A 142 -0.65 11.51 -40.55
N SER A 143 -1.54 10.51 -40.41
CA SER A 143 -2.18 9.83 -41.55
C SER A 143 -3.14 10.73 -42.33
N LEU A 144 -3.87 11.61 -41.65
CA LEU A 144 -4.88 12.46 -42.29
C LEU A 144 -4.32 13.73 -42.94
N ALA A 145 -3.23 14.29 -42.40
CA ALA A 145 -2.66 15.56 -42.85
C ALA A 145 -1.27 15.40 -43.49
N ASP A 146 -0.86 14.17 -43.79
CA ASP A 146 0.46 13.82 -44.36
C ASP A 146 1.63 14.51 -43.64
N LEU A 147 1.53 14.59 -42.30
CA LEU A 147 2.53 15.29 -41.49
C LEU A 147 3.81 14.44 -41.38
N PRO A 148 4.99 15.00 -41.67
CA PRO A 148 6.25 14.31 -41.47
C PRO A 148 6.48 14.09 -39.98
N LEU A 149 6.51 12.82 -39.56
CA LEU A 149 6.83 12.46 -38.19
C LEU A 149 8.34 12.31 -38.04
N TYR A 150 8.98 13.27 -37.37
CA TYR A 150 10.39 13.16 -37.01
C TYR A 150 10.56 12.13 -35.89
N PRO A 151 11.40 11.09 -36.07
CA PRO A 151 11.61 10.06 -35.05
C PRO A 151 12.12 10.63 -33.71
N GLY A 152 12.86 11.74 -33.75
CA GLY A 152 13.36 12.43 -32.55
C GLY A 152 12.23 12.95 -31.65
N ASP A 153 11.20 13.57 -32.25
CA ASP A 153 10.04 14.11 -31.53
C ASP A 153 9.23 12.99 -30.88
N LEU A 154 9.00 11.90 -31.62
CA LEU A 154 8.29 10.72 -31.10
C LEU A 154 9.05 10.07 -29.94
N PHE A 155 10.38 9.96 -30.08
CA PHE A 155 11.24 9.43 -29.02
C PHE A 155 11.20 10.32 -27.77
N PHE A 156 11.23 11.64 -27.94
CA PHE A 156 11.12 12.58 -26.82
C PHE A 156 9.78 12.44 -26.08
N ILE A 157 8.66 12.39 -26.81
CA ILE A 157 7.32 12.16 -26.24
C ILE A 157 7.28 10.84 -25.45
N PHE A 158 7.82 9.76 -26.05
CA PHE A 158 7.90 8.45 -25.40
C PHE A 158 8.68 8.51 -24.08
N CYS A 159 9.88 9.10 -24.11
CA CYS A 159 10.73 9.26 -22.93
C CYS A 159 10.01 10.04 -21.83
N LEU A 160 9.33 11.11 -22.17
CA LEU A 160 8.62 11.95 -21.22
C LEU A 160 7.48 11.18 -20.52
N GLN A 161 6.71 10.39 -21.26
CA GLN A 161 5.64 9.53 -20.72
C GLN A 161 6.20 8.38 -19.85
N ALA A 162 7.31 7.76 -20.28
CA ALA A 162 7.98 6.72 -19.51
C ALA A 162 8.51 7.27 -18.17
N VAL A 163 9.16 8.44 -18.18
CA VAL A 163 9.62 9.15 -16.98
C VAL A 163 8.44 9.46 -16.07
N ALA A 164 7.30 9.89 -16.60
CA ALA A 164 6.11 10.18 -15.81
C ALA A 164 5.66 8.98 -14.96
N ILE A 165 5.59 7.79 -15.57
CA ILE A 165 5.19 6.55 -14.88
C ILE A 165 6.20 6.19 -13.79
N ILE A 166 7.51 6.30 -14.09
CA ILE A 166 8.57 6.01 -13.11
C ILE A 166 8.48 6.97 -11.92
N VAL A 167 8.37 8.27 -12.19
CA VAL A 167 8.28 9.32 -11.16
C VAL A 167 7.05 9.13 -10.29
N PHE A 168 5.88 8.83 -10.87
CA PHE A 168 4.67 8.54 -10.10
C PHE A 168 4.86 7.36 -9.14
N ASN A 169 5.31 6.21 -9.63
CA ASN A 169 5.46 5.02 -8.81
C ASN A 169 6.50 5.23 -7.70
N PHE A 170 7.59 5.96 -7.99
CA PHE A 170 8.60 6.31 -6.99
C PHE A 170 8.05 7.27 -5.93
N ALA A 171 7.38 8.36 -6.36
CA ALA A 171 6.84 9.37 -5.46
C ALA A 171 5.78 8.79 -4.51
N VAL A 172 4.86 7.95 -5.02
CA VAL A 172 3.83 7.30 -4.20
C VAL A 172 4.46 6.34 -3.18
N LYS A 173 5.44 5.52 -3.59
CA LYS A 173 6.16 4.63 -2.66
C LYS A 173 6.92 5.40 -1.58
N LYS A 174 7.56 6.51 -1.96
CA LYS A 174 8.28 7.38 -1.01
C LYS A 174 7.31 8.01 -0.01
N ALA A 175 6.18 8.54 -0.48
CA ALA A 175 5.13 9.09 0.38
C ALA A 175 4.59 8.02 1.34
N GLN A 176 4.35 6.80 0.86
CA GLN A 176 3.91 5.68 1.69
C GLN A 176 4.91 5.38 2.81
N ALA A 177 6.20 5.22 2.48
CA ALA A 177 7.23 4.92 3.48
C ALA A 177 7.33 6.03 4.55
N LEU A 178 7.31 7.29 4.13
CA LEU A 178 7.38 8.44 5.04
C LEU A 178 6.18 8.54 5.99
N MET A 179 4.97 8.24 5.50
CA MET A 179 3.76 8.36 6.30
C MET A 179 3.55 7.17 7.24
N PHE A 180 3.86 5.94 6.82
CA PHE A 180 3.45 4.72 7.54
C PHE A 180 4.54 4.02 8.34
N ASN A 181 5.85 4.22 8.05
CA ASN A 181 6.91 3.49 8.75
C ASN A 181 6.88 3.70 10.28
N LYS A 182 6.58 4.94 10.72
CA LYS A 182 6.51 5.29 12.14
C LYS A 182 5.46 4.49 12.93
N PHE A 183 4.33 4.15 12.31
CA PHE A 183 3.26 3.39 12.98
C PHE A 183 3.70 1.96 13.31
N SER A 184 4.53 1.36 12.45
CA SER A 184 4.99 -0.02 12.64
C SER A 184 5.81 -0.17 13.92
N HIS A 185 6.76 0.74 14.15
CA HIS A 185 7.62 0.72 15.33
C HIS A 185 6.86 1.06 16.61
N VAL A 186 5.92 2.02 16.55
CA VAL A 186 5.08 2.38 17.70
C VAL A 186 4.18 1.21 18.10
N MET A 187 3.53 0.57 17.14
CA MET A 187 2.66 -0.58 17.42
C MET A 187 3.44 -1.77 18.00
N GLU A 188 4.62 -2.08 17.46
CA GLU A 188 5.48 -3.14 17.99
C GLU A 188 5.79 -2.91 19.48
N GLY A 189 6.27 -1.72 19.85
CA GLY A 189 6.59 -1.38 21.24
C GLY A 189 5.38 -1.44 22.17
N LEU A 190 4.21 -0.95 21.73
CA LEU A 190 2.98 -0.98 22.52
C LEU A 190 2.48 -2.41 22.76
N TYR A 191 2.47 -3.26 21.72
CA TYR A 191 2.04 -4.66 21.87
C TYR A 191 2.98 -5.45 22.78
N LEU A 192 4.29 -5.27 22.64
CA LEU A 192 5.27 -5.89 23.54
C LEU A 192 5.06 -5.43 24.99
N PHE A 193 4.86 -4.13 25.21
CA PHE A 193 4.61 -3.58 26.54
C PHE A 193 3.36 -4.20 27.19
N ILE A 194 2.23 -4.21 26.48
CA ILE A 194 0.97 -4.81 26.96
C ILE A 194 1.19 -6.28 27.34
N SER A 195 1.91 -7.01 26.50
CA SER A 195 2.13 -8.46 26.67
C SER A 195 3.03 -8.78 27.86
N MET A 196 4.10 -7.99 28.07
CA MET A 196 5.05 -8.21 29.15
C MET A 196 4.55 -7.69 30.51
N ALA A 197 3.69 -6.67 30.52
CA ALA A 197 3.11 -6.12 31.74
C ALA A 197 2.23 -7.14 32.50
N GLU A 198 1.77 -8.21 31.86
CA GLU A 198 0.96 -9.26 32.49
C GLU A 198 1.76 -10.28 33.31
N VAL A 199 3.06 -10.40 33.07
CA VAL A 199 3.84 -11.55 33.54
C VAL A 199 4.42 -11.34 34.94
N GLY A 200 3.97 -10.31 35.65
CA GLY A 200 4.46 -9.98 37.00
C GLY A 200 5.92 -9.54 37.04
N LEU A 201 6.52 -9.16 35.90
CA LEU A 201 7.87 -8.60 35.86
C LEU A 201 7.91 -7.21 36.48
N SER A 202 9.08 -6.80 36.98
CA SER A 202 9.28 -5.44 37.46
C SER A 202 9.07 -4.43 36.32
N ALA A 203 8.43 -3.30 36.63
CA ALA A 203 8.12 -2.27 35.64
C ALA A 203 9.37 -1.79 34.89
N GLY A 204 10.51 -1.67 35.57
CA GLY A 204 11.78 -1.28 34.95
C GLY A 204 12.22 -2.24 33.83
N ARG A 205 12.13 -3.56 34.07
CA ARG A 205 12.50 -4.58 33.08
C ARG A 205 11.54 -4.56 31.88
N VAL A 206 10.24 -4.49 32.12
CA VAL A 206 9.23 -4.44 31.05
C VAL A 206 9.44 -3.23 30.14
N LEU A 207 9.77 -2.08 30.71
CA LEU A 207 10.00 -0.85 29.95
C LEU A 207 11.28 -0.91 29.14
N ALA A 208 12.35 -1.48 29.69
CA ALA A 208 13.61 -1.69 28.98
C ALA A 208 13.44 -2.65 27.79
N ASP A 209 12.73 -3.77 27.99
CA ASP A 209 12.55 -4.79 26.96
C ASP A 209 11.56 -4.33 25.86
N SER A 210 10.49 -3.61 26.22
CA SER A 210 9.49 -3.11 25.25
C SER A 210 9.94 -1.86 24.50
N LYS A 211 10.88 -1.11 25.07
CA LYS A 211 11.34 0.20 24.57
C LYS A 211 10.19 1.19 24.33
N VAL A 212 9.06 1.06 25.06
CA VAL A 212 7.88 1.90 24.82
C VAL A 212 8.11 3.37 25.20
N LEU A 213 8.97 3.65 26.18
CA LEU A 213 9.32 5.01 26.62
C LEU A 213 10.58 5.57 25.95
N ASP A 214 11.40 4.73 25.35
CA ASP A 214 12.63 5.15 24.67
C ASP A 214 12.52 5.06 23.14
N GLY A 215 11.38 4.57 22.65
CA GLY A 215 11.13 4.27 21.25
C GLY A 215 10.46 5.40 20.49
N ASP A 216 9.99 5.05 19.30
CA ASP A 216 9.39 5.96 18.33
C ASP A 216 8.13 6.67 18.84
N LEU A 217 7.44 6.12 19.85
CA LEU A 217 6.27 6.74 20.46
C LEU A 217 6.60 8.11 21.06
N MET A 218 7.76 8.24 21.71
CA MET A 218 8.20 9.51 22.30
C MET A 218 8.82 10.45 21.28
N ARG A 219 9.31 9.91 20.15
CA ARG A 219 10.08 10.66 19.16
C ARG A 219 9.20 11.49 18.24
N TYR A 220 8.04 10.96 17.85
CA TYR A 220 7.17 11.62 16.89
C TYR A 220 6.11 12.48 17.57
N ARG A 221 6.10 13.78 17.23
CA ARG A 221 5.13 14.76 17.75
C ARG A 221 3.67 14.34 17.53
N GLU A 222 3.38 13.64 16.45
CA GLU A 222 2.02 13.17 16.13
C GLU A 222 1.45 12.20 17.17
N PHE A 223 2.31 11.55 17.96
CA PHE A 223 1.92 10.64 19.03
C PHE A 223 2.08 11.25 20.42
N SER A 224 2.33 12.56 20.57
CA SER A 224 2.63 13.17 21.86
C SER A 224 1.54 12.91 22.91
N PHE A 225 0.27 13.00 22.50
CA PHE A 225 -0.87 12.72 23.37
C PHE A 225 -0.90 11.25 23.83
N CYS A 226 -0.77 10.31 22.89
CA CYS A 226 -0.68 8.87 23.20
C CYS A 226 0.52 8.57 24.13
N ALA A 227 1.64 9.26 23.90
CA ALA A 227 2.87 9.10 24.65
C ALA A 227 2.72 9.58 26.11
N GLU A 228 2.06 10.73 26.32
CA GLU A 228 1.71 11.24 27.65
C GLU A 228 0.78 10.28 28.39
N ARG A 229 -0.27 9.78 27.74
CA ARG A 229 -1.18 8.78 28.34
C ARG A 229 -0.45 7.50 28.74
N VAL A 230 0.47 7.00 27.89
CA VAL A 230 1.28 5.82 28.23
C VAL A 230 2.18 6.11 29.44
N LYS A 231 2.81 7.30 29.52
CA LYS A 231 3.59 7.70 30.69
C LYS A 231 2.77 7.71 31.97
N GLU A 232 1.56 8.28 31.93
CA GLU A 232 0.65 8.29 33.08
C GLU A 232 0.28 6.87 33.52
N HIS A 233 -0.08 5.99 32.59
CA HIS A 233 -0.39 4.59 32.91
C HIS A 233 0.81 3.84 33.48
N VAL A 234 2.02 4.08 32.95
CA VAL A 234 3.26 3.52 33.50
C VAL A 234 3.54 4.05 34.90
N GLN A 235 3.33 5.34 35.15
CA GLN A 235 3.53 5.95 36.46
C GLN A 235 2.56 5.35 37.49
N ARG A 236 1.26 5.29 37.17
CA ARG A 236 0.25 4.66 38.05
C ARG A 236 0.56 3.19 38.32
N TRP A 237 1.08 2.48 37.33
CA TRP A 237 1.50 1.10 37.51
C TRP A 237 2.68 0.97 38.48
N ARG A 238 3.67 1.87 38.38
CA ARG A 238 4.82 1.89 39.31
C ARG A 238 4.43 2.26 40.73
N GLU A 239 3.54 3.24 40.89
CA GLU A 239 3.15 3.77 42.21
C GLU A 239 2.15 2.86 42.93
N ASN A 240 1.14 2.36 42.21
CA ASN A 240 -0.01 1.69 42.81
C ASN A 240 -0.12 0.21 42.43
N GLY A 241 0.76 -0.31 41.58
CA GLY A 241 0.68 -1.69 41.07
C GLY A 241 -0.51 -1.94 40.13
N VAL A 242 -1.27 -0.90 39.76
CA VAL A 242 -2.45 -1.03 38.89
C VAL A 242 -2.01 -1.44 37.48
N SER A 243 -2.62 -2.48 36.92
CA SER A 243 -2.26 -2.96 35.58
C SER A 243 -2.41 -1.86 34.53
N PRO A 244 -1.38 -1.59 33.70
CA PRO A 244 -1.45 -0.56 32.67
C PRO A 244 -2.21 -1.04 31.42
N ARG A 245 -2.51 -2.34 31.31
CA ARG A 245 -3.05 -2.97 30.10
C ARG A 245 -4.33 -2.32 29.58
N PRO A 246 -5.39 -2.08 30.38
CA PRO A 246 -6.63 -1.50 29.85
C PRO A 246 -6.39 -0.13 29.22
N GLY A 247 -5.62 0.73 29.90
CA GLY A 247 -5.29 2.07 29.42
C GLY A 247 -4.41 2.06 28.17
N VAL A 248 -3.38 1.22 28.15
CA VAL A 248 -2.50 1.14 26.97
C VAL A 248 -3.17 0.46 25.78
N THR A 249 -4.11 -0.48 26.01
CA THR A 249 -4.96 -1.03 24.94
C THR A 249 -5.81 0.06 24.29
N GLU A 250 -6.31 1.02 25.08
CA GLU A 250 -7.03 2.17 24.53
C GLU A 250 -6.12 3.04 23.68
N VAL A 251 -4.89 3.31 24.15
CA VAL A 251 -3.88 4.03 23.36
C VAL A 251 -3.57 3.31 22.04
N VAL A 252 -3.45 1.97 22.04
CA VAL A 252 -3.26 1.19 20.81
C VAL A 252 -4.41 1.44 19.81
N ARG A 253 -5.66 1.49 20.28
CA ARG A 253 -6.81 1.80 19.42
C ARG A 253 -6.74 3.21 18.86
N GLU A 254 -6.29 4.18 19.66
CA GLU A 254 -6.06 5.55 19.18
C GLU A 254 -4.98 5.61 18.11
N VAL A 255 -3.84 4.91 18.28
CA VAL A 255 -2.79 4.87 17.26
C VAL A 255 -3.30 4.23 15.97
N TRP A 256 -4.15 3.21 16.04
CA TRP A 256 -4.82 2.63 14.86
C TRP A 256 -5.74 3.65 14.19
N HIS A 257 -6.50 4.40 14.97
CA HIS A 257 -7.34 5.47 14.44
C HIS A 257 -6.51 6.58 13.77
N LEU A 258 -5.39 6.99 14.36
CA LEU A 258 -4.44 7.93 13.76
C LEU A 258 -3.87 7.40 12.44
N GLN A 259 -3.62 6.09 12.34
CA GLN A 259 -3.18 5.45 11.10
C GLN A 259 -4.26 5.52 10.02
N GLU A 260 -5.54 5.29 10.37
CA GLU A 260 -6.67 5.43 9.45
C GLU A 260 -6.81 6.87 8.94
N LEU A 261 -6.69 7.88 9.83
CA LEU A 261 -6.67 9.29 9.42
C LEU A 261 -5.47 9.63 8.53
N CYS A 262 -4.30 9.07 8.84
CA CYS A 262 -3.10 9.22 8.02
C CYS A 262 -3.31 8.60 6.62
N PHE A 263 -4.05 7.49 6.54
CA PHE A 263 -4.40 6.86 5.28
C PHE A 263 -5.28 7.74 4.40
N GLU A 264 -6.31 8.37 4.95
CA GLU A 264 -7.14 9.31 4.18
C GLU A 264 -6.32 10.49 3.65
N LYS A 265 -5.41 11.04 4.47
CA LYS A 265 -4.48 12.08 4.03
C LYS A 265 -3.57 11.58 2.90
N PHE A 266 -3.06 10.36 3.02
CA PHE A 266 -2.23 9.73 2.01
C PHE A 266 -2.97 9.61 0.67
N LEU A 267 -4.25 9.22 0.66
CA LEU A 267 -5.04 9.13 -0.58
C LEU A 267 -5.09 10.49 -1.31
N LYS A 268 -5.34 11.57 -0.56
CA LYS A 268 -5.34 12.94 -1.12
C LYS A 268 -3.97 13.33 -1.67
N VAL A 269 -2.89 13.01 -0.95
CA VAL A 269 -1.52 13.25 -1.42
C VAL A 269 -1.21 12.45 -2.68
N ALA A 270 -1.64 11.19 -2.75
CA ALA A 270 -1.41 10.35 -3.92
C ALA A 270 -2.18 10.85 -5.16
N ASP A 271 -3.40 11.35 -4.98
CA ASP A 271 -4.15 12.02 -6.06
C ASP A 271 -3.50 13.32 -6.51
N LEU A 272 -2.96 14.11 -5.57
CA LEU A 272 -2.18 15.31 -5.91
C LEU A 272 -0.93 14.95 -6.72
N ILE A 273 -0.16 13.94 -6.29
CA ILE A 273 1.01 13.43 -7.02
C ILE A 273 0.61 13.00 -8.43
N LYS A 274 -0.49 12.26 -8.57
CA LYS A 274 -1.01 11.80 -9.87
C LYS A 274 -1.33 12.98 -10.79
N PHE A 275 -2.02 14.00 -10.27
CA PHE A 275 -2.33 15.22 -11.02
C PHE A 275 -1.07 15.99 -11.41
N SER A 276 -0.13 16.18 -10.48
CA SER A 276 1.13 16.87 -10.76
C SER A 276 1.95 16.16 -11.85
N VAL A 277 2.02 14.83 -11.82
CA VAL A 277 2.71 14.05 -12.87
C VAL A 277 2.02 14.22 -14.22
N LEU A 278 0.69 14.22 -14.25
CA LEU A 278 -0.06 14.45 -15.48
C LEU A 278 0.20 15.85 -16.06
N ALA A 279 0.16 16.88 -15.20
CA ALA A 279 0.37 18.27 -15.60
C ALA A 279 1.82 18.57 -16.03
N VAL A 280 2.82 17.96 -15.39
CA VAL A 280 4.24 18.25 -15.65
C VAL A 280 4.83 17.40 -16.78
N PHE A 281 4.31 16.18 -17.00
CA PHE A 281 4.84 15.29 -18.03
C PHE A 281 3.84 15.10 -19.17
N PHE A 282 2.66 14.55 -18.92
CA PHE A 282 1.74 14.22 -20.03
C PHE A 282 1.28 15.43 -20.82
N LEU A 283 0.99 16.55 -20.14
CA LEU A 283 0.52 17.77 -20.80
C LEU A 283 1.60 18.42 -21.68
N PRO A 284 2.87 18.59 -21.24
CA PRO A 284 3.94 19.04 -22.12
C PRO A 284 4.23 18.11 -23.30
N ALA A 285 4.15 16.78 -23.15
CA ALA A 285 4.27 15.87 -24.30
C ALA A 285 3.21 16.16 -25.37
N TYR A 286 1.97 16.41 -24.95
CA TYR A 286 0.88 16.74 -25.85
C TYR A 286 1.07 18.11 -26.52
N PHE A 287 1.45 19.14 -25.76
CA PHE A 287 1.71 20.47 -26.32
C PHE A 287 2.93 20.50 -27.24
N PHE A 288 3.97 19.73 -26.92
CA PHE A 288 5.13 19.58 -27.79
C PHE A 288 4.71 19.01 -29.15
N TYR A 289 3.86 17.98 -29.17
CA TYR A 289 3.32 17.46 -30.42
C TYR A 289 2.50 18.49 -31.19
N LEU A 290 1.59 19.21 -30.53
CA LEU A 290 0.81 20.27 -31.18
C LEU A 290 1.72 21.36 -31.75
N TYR A 291 2.77 21.75 -31.03
CA TYR A 291 3.76 22.71 -31.49
C TYR A 291 4.44 22.21 -32.78
N SER A 292 4.87 20.94 -32.84
CA SER A 292 5.43 20.36 -34.07
C SER A 292 4.45 20.41 -35.24
N ILE A 293 3.15 20.17 -35.01
CA ILE A 293 2.11 20.32 -36.05
C ILE A 293 2.02 21.79 -36.52
N PHE A 294 1.91 22.74 -35.59
CA PHE A 294 1.77 24.16 -35.94
C PHE A 294 2.99 24.68 -36.71
N GLN A 295 4.19 24.30 -36.28
CA GLN A 295 5.42 24.69 -36.97
C GLN A 295 5.43 24.19 -38.42
N TYR A 296 4.96 22.96 -38.66
CA TYR A 296 4.86 22.43 -40.02
C TYR A 296 3.92 23.27 -40.90
N PHE A 297 2.73 23.61 -40.41
CA PHE A 297 1.76 24.42 -41.17
C PHE A 297 2.20 25.87 -41.41
N VAL A 298 2.99 26.46 -40.51
CA VAL A 298 3.48 27.84 -40.67
C VAL A 298 4.63 27.94 -41.67
N LEU A 299 5.40 26.87 -41.86
CA LEU A 299 6.54 26.83 -42.77
C LEU A 299 6.17 26.47 -44.22
N GLN A 300 4.96 25.97 -44.46
CA GLN A 300 4.40 25.73 -45.80
C GLN A 300 3.64 26.96 -46.32
#